data_AF-A0A6T8E2L3-F1
#
_entry.id   AF-A0A6T8E2L3-F1
#
_cell.length_a   1.000
_cell.length_b   1.000
_cell.length_c   1.000
_cell.angle_alpha   90.00
_cell.angle_beta   90.00
_cell.angle_gamma   90.00
#
_symmetry.space_group_name_H-M   'P 1'
#
loop_
_entity.id
_entity.type
_entity.pdbx_description
1 polymer ?
#
loop_
_entity_poly.entity_id
_entity_poly.type
_entity_poly.pdbx_seq_one_letter_code
_entity_poly.pdbx_strand_id
1 'polypeptide(L)'
;MVYMHGSGGLTWHNARYARAAAGFSYVVVCPDEMAGSRFRSRATRALLTSRDATGYWENSLFYSGAKSAEGESLEFNTKVDEVLDDKEHFKTLYQKVYFVRRAELHFTLSRLPRFASHVGVVIMGTSEGAMTVSRFDDQRYGSMIVGRIIASYAAEFCYMHSRPEDALLGGQKDVPTLNLIGSHDEFFGPPAHGTFSGSAASIIAGAAVKQGWGKVNITGNAYRSMAEQGVLSGLTVTFPGAKHDITLSHNHAVRDIFLDFLQQPHRCASVLARWETHPFLGAHAILVRKCAPAGTDDAATDEGVPGQRVTWIDMRANPKYPPTLPHRVAIRSRATEKEVHSRCSGQLKPRSLWRALTLWSLRCSRAQRLTGACVRGTVHRRWGWLLCCAPLRHGCCPRRSAPLPSPRPSFGRCPTNRTLIRPLFLAPDAHPNLADPRGKPRR
;
A
#
# COMPACT_ATOMS: atom_id res chain seq x y z
N MET A 1 5.73 -8.37 1.64
CA MET A 1 4.50 -7.54 1.64
C MET A 1 3.84 -7.66 0.28
N VAL A 2 2.53 -7.89 0.23
CA VAL A 2 1.74 -7.73 -1.01
C VAL A 2 1.01 -6.39 -0.93
N TYR A 3 1.05 -5.60 -2.00
CA TYR A 3 0.64 -4.20 -2.00
C TYR A 3 -0.37 -3.91 -3.12
N MET A 4 -1.63 -3.69 -2.74
CA MET A 4 -2.72 -3.34 -3.66
C MET A 4 -2.81 -1.81 -3.80
N HIS A 5 -2.36 -1.28 -4.94
CA HIS A 5 -2.47 0.15 -5.25
C HIS A 5 -3.94 0.64 -5.37
N GLY A 6 -4.16 1.94 -5.18
CA GLY A 6 -5.42 2.63 -5.52
C GLY A 6 -5.67 2.74 -7.04
N SER A 7 -6.78 3.37 -7.43
CA SER A 7 -7.31 3.32 -8.82
C SER A 7 -6.28 3.69 -9.92
N GLY A 8 -5.43 4.68 -9.67
CA GLY A 8 -4.43 5.21 -10.61
C GLY A 8 -3.23 4.32 -10.96
N GLY A 9 -3.11 3.12 -10.38
CA GLY A 9 -1.92 2.27 -10.50
C GLY A 9 -0.85 2.58 -9.46
N LEU A 10 0.30 1.91 -9.55
CA LEU A 10 1.52 2.13 -8.75
C LEU A 10 2.13 3.54 -9.03
N THR A 11 1.55 4.57 -8.44
CA THR A 11 1.83 6.00 -8.70
C THR A 11 2.12 6.79 -7.41
N TRP A 12 2.57 8.05 -7.53
CA TRP A 12 2.64 9.07 -6.47
C TRP A 12 3.16 8.55 -5.11
N HIS A 13 2.27 8.29 -4.15
CA HIS A 13 2.55 7.80 -2.81
C HIS A 13 2.74 6.28 -2.72
N ASN A 14 2.17 5.50 -3.64
CA ASN A 14 2.20 4.03 -3.62
C ASN A 14 3.65 3.51 -3.67
N ALA A 15 4.47 4.15 -4.52
CA ALA A 15 5.90 3.87 -4.61
C ALA A 15 6.68 4.23 -3.33
N ARG A 16 6.18 5.16 -2.49
CA ARG A 16 6.84 5.55 -1.23
C ARG A 16 6.64 4.50 -0.15
N TYR A 17 5.44 3.93 -0.03
CA TYR A 17 5.19 2.77 0.84
C TYR A 17 6.01 1.54 0.42
N ALA A 18 6.05 1.24 -0.88
CA ALA A 18 6.87 0.15 -1.40
C ALA A 18 8.38 0.37 -1.13
N ARG A 19 8.91 1.58 -1.38
CA ARG A 19 10.31 1.94 -1.08
C ARG A 19 10.61 1.88 0.43
N ALA A 20 9.68 2.31 1.29
CA ALA A 20 9.86 2.25 2.74
C ALA A 20 9.95 0.79 3.23
N ALA A 21 9.01 -0.07 2.82
CA ALA A 21 9.04 -1.48 3.19
C ALA A 21 10.29 -2.21 2.63
N ALA A 22 10.70 -1.92 1.39
CA ALA A 22 11.95 -2.44 0.83
C ALA A 22 13.20 -1.96 1.59
N GLY A 23 13.22 -0.71 2.06
CA GLY A 23 14.25 -0.17 2.96
C GLY A 23 14.26 -0.82 4.35
N PHE A 24 13.17 -1.50 4.73
CA PHE A 24 13.06 -2.33 5.94
C PHE A 24 13.18 -3.83 5.62
N SER A 25 13.91 -4.17 4.53
CA SER A 25 14.23 -5.53 4.08
C SER A 25 13.04 -6.40 3.65
N TYR A 26 11.85 -5.83 3.39
CA TYR A 26 10.74 -6.58 2.80
C TYR A 26 10.91 -6.75 1.28
N VAL A 27 10.72 -7.98 0.80
CA VAL A 27 10.28 -8.18 -0.59
C VAL A 27 8.87 -7.62 -0.72
N VAL A 28 8.67 -6.68 -1.66
CA VAL A 28 7.37 -6.06 -1.96
C VAL A 28 6.88 -6.53 -3.32
N VAL A 29 5.67 -7.06 -3.36
CA VAL A 29 4.97 -7.46 -4.60
C VAL A 29 3.79 -6.52 -4.79
N CYS A 30 3.84 -5.69 -5.83
CA CYS A 30 2.74 -4.82 -6.23
C CYS A 30 2.08 -5.42 -7.48
N PRO A 31 1.02 -6.25 -7.36
CA PRO A 31 0.27 -6.68 -8.52
C PRO A 31 -0.48 -5.48 -9.13
N ASP A 32 -0.44 -5.40 -10.45
CA ASP A 32 -0.81 -4.21 -11.23
C ASP A 32 -1.70 -4.56 -12.44
N GLU A 33 -2.27 -5.77 -12.47
CA GLU A 33 -3.04 -6.31 -13.61
C GLU A 33 -4.16 -5.36 -14.02
N MET A 34 -4.85 -4.76 -13.05
CA MET A 34 -5.90 -3.79 -13.35
C MET A 34 -5.38 -2.59 -14.14
N ALA A 35 -4.27 -1.96 -13.72
CA ALA A 35 -3.69 -0.78 -14.37
C ALA A 35 -2.82 -1.10 -15.61
N GLY A 36 -2.37 -2.35 -15.75
CA GLY A 36 -1.59 -2.84 -16.89
C GLY A 36 -2.41 -3.52 -18.01
N SER A 37 -3.71 -3.75 -17.82
CA SER A 37 -4.56 -4.53 -18.74
C SER A 37 -5.76 -3.74 -19.30
N ARG A 38 -6.64 -4.45 -20.02
CA ARG A 38 -7.84 -3.89 -20.66
C ARG A 38 -8.83 -3.17 -19.73
N PHE A 39 -8.76 -3.35 -18.41
CA PHE A 39 -9.70 -2.71 -17.48
C PHE A 39 -9.39 -1.23 -17.25
N ARG A 40 -8.10 -0.90 -17.11
CA ARG A 40 -7.59 0.45 -16.77
C ARG A 40 -6.22 0.67 -17.40
N SER A 41 -6.11 0.42 -18.71
CA SER A 41 -4.84 0.38 -19.44
C SER A 41 -3.98 1.64 -19.25
N ARG A 42 -2.75 1.47 -18.78
CA ARG A 42 -1.73 2.52 -18.73
C ARG A 42 -0.47 2.05 -19.43
N ALA A 43 0.03 2.87 -20.37
CA ALA A 43 1.31 2.61 -21.01
C ALA A 43 2.42 2.58 -19.95
N THR A 44 3.21 1.50 -19.91
CA THR A 44 4.30 1.35 -18.93
C THR A 44 5.53 2.18 -19.33
N ARG A 45 6.44 2.41 -18.38
CA ARG A 45 7.82 2.85 -18.65
C ARG A 45 8.70 1.61 -18.87
N ALA A 46 9.84 1.80 -19.54
CA ALA A 46 10.88 0.79 -19.59
C ALA A 46 11.33 0.37 -18.17
N LEU A 47 11.69 -0.90 -18.00
CA LEU A 47 12.09 -1.44 -16.70
C LEU A 47 13.32 -0.70 -16.16
N LEU A 48 13.21 -0.22 -14.92
CA LEU A 48 14.26 0.49 -14.19
C LEU A 48 15.14 -0.52 -13.43
N THR A 49 16.45 -0.37 -13.54
CA THR A 49 17.44 -1.19 -12.83
C THR A 49 17.84 -0.57 -11.50
N SER A 50 18.57 -1.31 -10.66
CA SER A 50 19.16 -0.77 -9.42
C SER A 50 20.25 0.30 -9.64
N ARG A 51 20.63 0.59 -10.89
CA ARG A 51 21.58 1.66 -11.25
C ARG A 51 20.89 2.95 -11.70
N ASP A 52 19.59 2.91 -11.99
CA ASP A 52 18.87 4.05 -12.53
C ASP A 52 18.47 5.03 -11.42
N ALA A 53 18.86 6.29 -11.59
CA ALA A 53 18.55 7.35 -10.65
C ALA A 53 17.06 7.71 -10.72
N THR A 54 16.28 7.32 -9.70
CA THR A 54 14.84 7.56 -9.61
C THR A 54 14.50 8.58 -8.52
N GLY A 55 13.63 9.54 -8.81
CA GLY A 55 13.28 10.57 -7.83
C GLY A 55 12.45 9.99 -6.68
N TYR A 56 12.76 10.34 -5.43
CA TYR A 56 11.90 9.96 -4.29
C TYR A 56 10.50 10.57 -4.42
N TRP A 57 10.43 11.81 -4.89
CA TRP A 57 9.22 12.59 -5.13
C TRP A 57 8.71 12.50 -6.59
N GLU A 58 9.18 11.53 -7.39
CA GLU A 58 8.78 11.39 -8.80
C GLU A 58 7.37 10.79 -8.93
N ASN A 59 6.49 11.45 -9.70
CA ASN A 59 5.05 11.19 -9.68
C ASN A 59 4.62 9.88 -10.37
N SER A 60 5.33 9.45 -11.43
CA SER A 60 5.03 8.22 -12.18
C SER A 60 6.31 7.51 -12.59
N LEU A 61 6.80 6.62 -11.73
CA LEU A 61 7.98 5.78 -11.99
C LEU A 61 7.68 4.63 -12.97
N PHE A 62 6.42 4.18 -13.04
CA PHE A 62 6.03 2.94 -13.70
C PHE A 62 5.22 3.14 -14.99
N TYR A 63 4.57 4.30 -15.18
CA TYR A 63 3.76 4.60 -16.39
C TYR A 63 4.25 5.81 -17.15
N SER A 64 4.15 5.74 -18.47
CA SER A 64 4.31 6.85 -19.39
C SER A 64 2.97 7.55 -19.61
N GLY A 65 2.98 8.88 -19.68
CA GLY A 65 1.77 9.69 -19.87
C GLY A 65 0.92 9.92 -18.60
N ALA A 66 0.11 10.97 -18.66
CA ALA A 66 -0.73 11.44 -17.54
C ALA A 66 -2.14 10.80 -17.49
N LYS A 67 -2.54 10.06 -18.52
CA LYS A 67 -3.85 9.42 -18.65
C LYS A 67 -3.72 7.91 -18.90
N SER A 68 -4.81 7.18 -18.70
CA SER A 68 -5.02 5.85 -19.24
C SER A 68 -5.33 5.89 -20.74
N ALA A 69 -5.09 4.76 -21.40
CA ALA A 69 -5.68 4.45 -22.70
C ALA A 69 -7.08 3.85 -22.52
N GLU A 70 -7.83 3.77 -23.61
CA GLU A 70 -9.20 3.25 -23.64
C GLU A 70 -9.26 1.75 -23.32
N GLY A 71 -10.38 1.30 -22.76
CA GLY A 71 -10.57 -0.07 -22.28
C GLY A 71 -11.98 -0.31 -21.74
N GLU A 72 -12.18 -1.47 -21.09
CA GLU A 72 -13.42 -1.81 -20.36
C GLU A 72 -13.48 -0.97 -19.07
N SER A 73 -13.85 0.30 -19.23
CA SER A 73 -13.55 1.41 -18.32
C SER A 73 -14.12 1.25 -16.91
N LEU A 74 -13.38 0.56 -16.05
CA LEU A 74 -13.53 0.73 -14.61
C LEU A 74 -12.96 2.12 -14.28
N GLU A 75 -13.75 3.04 -13.75
CA GLU A 75 -13.36 4.46 -13.71
C GLU A 75 -12.17 4.78 -12.81
N PHE A 76 -11.32 5.72 -13.22
CA PHE A 76 -10.15 6.13 -12.44
C PHE A 76 -10.43 7.15 -11.33
N ASN A 77 -11.48 7.97 -11.49
CA ASN A 77 -11.71 9.15 -10.67
C ASN A 77 -13.20 9.41 -10.48
N THR A 78 -13.70 9.17 -9.28
CA THR A 78 -15.09 9.43 -8.87
C THR A 78 -15.39 10.93 -8.78
N LYS A 79 -16.52 11.38 -9.33
CA LYS A 79 -17.15 12.66 -8.97
C LYS A 79 -18.41 12.41 -8.14
N VAL A 80 -18.74 13.34 -7.26
CA VAL A 80 -19.96 13.25 -6.43
C VAL A 80 -21.22 13.25 -7.29
N ASP A 81 -21.29 14.14 -8.27
CA ASP A 81 -22.48 14.35 -9.10
C ASP A 81 -22.80 13.09 -9.93
N GLU A 82 -21.80 12.54 -10.62
CA GLU A 82 -21.91 11.30 -11.42
C GLU A 82 -22.39 10.10 -10.56
N VAL A 83 -21.96 10.04 -9.30
CA VAL A 83 -22.39 9.00 -8.35
C VAL A 83 -23.83 9.18 -7.88
N LEU A 84 -24.31 10.42 -7.75
CA LEU A 84 -25.69 10.72 -7.38
C LEU A 84 -26.66 10.54 -8.56
N ASP A 85 -26.18 10.73 -9.79
CA ASP A 85 -26.94 10.54 -11.02
C ASP A 85 -27.19 9.05 -11.34
N ASP A 86 -26.18 8.16 -11.26
CA ASP A 86 -26.35 6.71 -11.47
C ASP A 86 -25.71 5.84 -10.36
N LYS A 87 -26.42 5.76 -9.23
CA LYS A 87 -26.01 4.92 -8.09
C LYS A 87 -25.82 3.45 -8.44
N GLU A 88 -26.68 2.88 -9.28
CA GLU A 88 -26.67 1.43 -9.53
C GLU A 88 -25.54 1.03 -10.49
N HIS A 89 -25.16 1.92 -11.43
CA HIS A 89 -23.88 1.84 -12.11
C HIS A 89 -22.73 1.82 -11.11
N PHE A 90 -22.62 2.82 -10.23
CA PHE A 90 -21.46 2.95 -9.33
C PHE A 90 -21.36 1.80 -8.29
N LYS A 91 -22.48 1.32 -7.75
CA LYS A 91 -22.52 0.10 -6.93
C LYS A 91 -22.02 -1.12 -7.69
N THR A 92 -22.45 -1.28 -8.94
CA THR A 92 -22.04 -2.40 -9.82
C THR A 92 -20.56 -2.29 -10.19
N LEU A 93 -20.09 -1.08 -10.50
CA LEU A 93 -18.72 -0.75 -10.82
C LEU A 93 -17.77 -1.11 -9.66
N TYR A 94 -18.02 -0.61 -8.45
CA TYR A 94 -17.14 -0.90 -7.32
C TYR A 94 -17.18 -2.36 -6.87
N GLN A 95 -18.30 -3.06 -7.07
CA GLN A 95 -18.35 -4.50 -6.81
C GLN A 95 -17.57 -5.31 -7.87
N LYS A 96 -17.63 -4.93 -9.16
CA LYS A 96 -16.76 -5.50 -10.21
C LYS A 96 -15.28 -5.25 -9.90
N VAL A 97 -14.92 -4.02 -9.57
CA VAL A 97 -13.56 -3.62 -9.14
C VAL A 97 -13.08 -4.48 -7.97
N TYR A 98 -13.90 -4.63 -6.93
CA TYR A 98 -13.56 -5.48 -5.79
C TYR A 98 -13.33 -6.94 -6.20
N PHE A 99 -14.18 -7.53 -7.03
CA PHE A 99 -13.99 -8.90 -7.49
C PHE A 99 -12.71 -9.09 -8.31
N VAL A 100 -12.37 -8.16 -9.22
CA VAL A 100 -11.11 -8.19 -9.99
C VAL A 100 -9.90 -8.11 -9.06
N ARG A 101 -9.87 -7.12 -8.14
CA ARG A 101 -8.75 -6.91 -7.22
C ARG A 101 -8.63 -8.03 -6.17
N ARG A 102 -9.75 -8.63 -5.74
CA ARG A 102 -9.77 -9.85 -4.90
C ARG A 102 -9.18 -11.05 -5.65
N ALA A 103 -9.55 -11.25 -6.92
CA ALA A 103 -9.03 -12.36 -7.73
C ALA A 103 -7.51 -12.23 -7.95
N GLU A 104 -7.04 -11.02 -8.21
CA GLU A 104 -5.62 -10.67 -8.33
C GLU A 104 -4.82 -10.87 -7.03
N LEU A 105 -5.38 -10.48 -5.87
CA LEU A 105 -4.77 -10.74 -4.56
C LEU A 105 -4.74 -12.25 -4.25
N HIS A 106 -5.81 -13.00 -4.54
CA HIS A 106 -5.81 -14.46 -4.44
C HIS A 106 -4.78 -15.11 -5.39
N PHE A 107 -4.67 -14.64 -6.64
CA PHE A 107 -3.70 -15.12 -7.64
C PHE A 107 -2.25 -14.89 -7.16
N THR A 108 -1.99 -13.72 -6.58
CA THR A 108 -0.67 -13.33 -6.05
C THR A 108 -0.31 -14.18 -4.84
N LEU A 109 -1.18 -14.25 -3.82
CA LEU A 109 -0.92 -15.01 -2.59
C LEU A 109 -0.77 -16.52 -2.86
N SER A 110 -1.52 -17.09 -3.81
CA SER A 110 -1.40 -18.50 -4.21
C SER A 110 -0.13 -18.84 -5.00
N ARG A 111 0.65 -17.83 -5.43
CA ARG A 111 1.91 -17.99 -6.19
C ARG A 111 3.15 -17.54 -5.44
N LEU A 112 3.02 -17.07 -4.20
CA LEU A 112 4.18 -16.76 -3.37
C LEU A 112 5.01 -18.05 -3.11
N PRO A 113 6.35 -17.97 -3.11
CA PRO A 113 7.19 -19.13 -2.77
C PRO A 113 6.86 -19.69 -1.39
N ARG A 114 7.01 -21.00 -1.18
CA ARG A 114 6.64 -21.68 0.08
C ARG A 114 7.27 -21.11 1.36
N PHE A 115 8.39 -20.39 1.28
CA PHE A 115 8.96 -19.71 2.46
C PHE A 115 8.09 -18.53 2.94
N ALA A 116 7.24 -17.94 2.09
CA ALA A 116 6.36 -16.83 2.45
C ALA A 116 5.35 -17.19 3.55
N SER A 117 4.88 -18.44 3.60
CA SER A 117 4.03 -18.94 4.69
C SER A 117 4.79 -19.22 5.99
N HIS A 118 6.13 -19.15 5.98
CA HIS A 118 6.97 -19.36 7.15
C HIS A 118 7.50 -18.02 7.71
N VAL A 119 7.80 -17.04 6.85
CA VAL A 119 8.23 -15.68 7.26
C VAL A 119 7.06 -14.70 7.45
N GLY A 120 5.87 -15.06 6.98
CA GLY A 120 4.67 -14.22 7.04
C GLY A 120 4.56 -13.22 5.90
N VAL A 121 3.32 -12.83 5.61
CA VAL A 121 2.93 -11.87 4.57
C VAL A 121 2.10 -10.77 5.22
N VAL A 122 2.62 -9.54 5.19
CA VAL A 122 1.79 -8.34 5.39
C VAL A 122 1.07 -8.04 4.08
N ILE A 123 -0.26 -7.87 4.14
CA ILE A 123 -1.06 -7.32 3.05
C ILE A 123 -1.33 -5.84 3.29
N MET A 124 -1.16 -5.02 2.26
CA MET A 124 -1.38 -3.58 2.32
C MET A 124 -2.18 -3.13 1.11
N GLY A 125 -3.00 -2.09 1.26
CA GLY A 125 -3.47 -1.32 0.10
C GLY A 125 -3.65 0.17 0.39
N THR A 126 -3.84 0.93 -0.68
CA THR A 126 -4.24 2.35 -0.64
C THR A 126 -5.57 2.57 -1.35
N SER A 127 -6.44 3.42 -0.81
CA SER A 127 -7.70 3.83 -1.47
C SER A 127 -8.55 2.60 -1.87
N GLU A 128 -8.91 2.44 -3.14
CA GLU A 128 -9.57 1.26 -3.70
C GLU A 128 -8.81 -0.08 -3.45
N GLY A 129 -7.48 -0.05 -3.42
CA GLY A 129 -6.68 -1.20 -3.00
C GLY A 129 -6.79 -1.49 -1.51
N ALA A 130 -7.00 -0.46 -0.69
CA ALA A 130 -7.30 -0.60 0.73
C ALA A 130 -8.72 -1.13 0.98
N MET A 131 -9.72 -0.71 0.19
CA MET A 131 -11.07 -1.33 0.13
C MET A 131 -10.94 -2.83 -0.17
N THR A 132 -10.09 -3.21 -1.13
CA THR A 132 -9.85 -4.62 -1.44
C THR A 132 -9.27 -5.36 -0.23
N VAL A 133 -8.23 -4.83 0.39
CA VAL A 133 -7.50 -5.45 1.52
C VAL A 133 -8.31 -5.46 2.83
N SER A 134 -9.21 -4.49 3.04
CA SER A 134 -10.10 -4.46 4.20
C SER A 134 -11.20 -5.52 4.08
N ARG A 135 -11.79 -5.69 2.89
CA ARG A 135 -12.86 -6.66 2.60
C ARG A 135 -12.35 -8.09 2.37
N PHE A 136 -11.05 -8.27 2.18
CA PHE A 136 -10.45 -9.55 1.78
C PHE A 136 -10.61 -10.64 2.85
N ASP A 137 -11.28 -11.72 2.46
CA ASP A 137 -11.27 -12.97 3.22
C ASP A 137 -9.91 -13.68 3.10
N ASP A 138 -9.14 -13.60 4.18
CA ASP A 138 -7.85 -14.26 4.33
C ASP A 138 -7.87 -15.56 5.14
N GLN A 139 -9.03 -16.03 5.64
CA GLN A 139 -9.11 -17.23 6.50
C GLN A 139 -8.48 -18.46 5.83
N ARG A 140 -8.66 -18.58 4.51
CA ARG A 140 -8.04 -19.62 3.67
C ARG A 140 -6.51 -19.61 3.59
N TYR A 141 -5.84 -18.62 4.16
CA TYR A 141 -4.38 -18.49 4.24
C TYR A 141 -3.83 -18.67 5.66
N GLY A 142 -4.71 -18.70 6.67
CA GLY A 142 -4.34 -18.89 8.07
C GLY A 142 -3.25 -17.91 8.54
N SER A 143 -2.28 -18.45 9.28
CA SER A 143 -1.12 -17.75 9.82
C SER A 143 -0.12 -17.22 8.78
N MET A 144 -0.33 -17.43 7.47
CA MET A 144 0.50 -16.76 6.46
C MET A 144 0.28 -15.24 6.47
N ILE A 145 -0.92 -14.75 6.79
CA ILE A 145 -1.16 -13.30 6.88
C ILE A 145 -0.84 -12.83 8.29
N VAL A 146 0.20 -11.99 8.44
CA VAL A 146 0.72 -11.53 9.74
C VAL A 146 0.45 -10.05 10.02
N GLY A 147 -0.26 -9.38 9.13
CA GLY A 147 -0.72 -8.00 9.31
C GLY A 147 -1.46 -7.46 8.09
N ARG A 148 -2.43 -6.58 8.33
CA ARG A 148 -3.25 -5.88 7.34
C ARG A 148 -3.01 -4.38 7.46
N ILE A 149 -2.78 -3.68 6.34
CA ILE A 149 -2.58 -2.22 6.32
C ILE A 149 -3.56 -1.57 5.33
N ILE A 150 -4.41 -0.69 5.84
CA ILE A 150 -5.50 0.00 5.15
C ILE A 150 -5.14 1.50 5.11
N ALA A 151 -4.57 1.98 4.01
CA ALA A 151 -4.16 3.38 3.87
C ALA A 151 -5.13 4.21 2.99
N SER A 152 -5.36 5.47 3.37
CA SER A 152 -6.22 6.43 2.66
C SER A 152 -7.59 5.86 2.32
N TYR A 153 -8.22 5.21 3.31
CA TYR A 153 -9.54 4.59 3.21
C TYR A 153 -10.13 4.36 4.61
N ALA A 154 -11.43 4.63 4.78
CA ALA A 154 -12.08 4.61 6.11
C ALA A 154 -12.56 3.22 6.57
N ALA A 155 -12.77 2.26 5.67
CA ALA A 155 -13.46 0.99 5.99
C ALA A 155 -14.82 1.22 6.72
N GLU A 156 -15.58 2.20 6.24
CA GLU A 156 -16.98 2.45 6.62
C GLU A 156 -17.88 2.37 5.37
N PHE A 157 -19.18 2.13 5.57
CA PHE A 157 -20.13 1.99 4.46
C PHE A 157 -20.30 3.32 3.70
N CYS A 158 -19.92 3.30 2.43
CA CYS A 158 -19.86 4.44 1.51
C CYS A 158 -20.08 3.98 0.06
N TYR A 159 -19.99 4.91 -0.90
CA TYR A 159 -20.21 4.68 -2.33
C TYR A 159 -19.38 3.55 -2.97
N MET A 160 -18.28 3.10 -2.36
CA MET A 160 -17.51 1.93 -2.82
C MET A 160 -18.16 0.56 -2.53
N HIS A 161 -19.39 0.55 -2.02
CA HIS A 161 -20.09 -0.67 -1.62
C HIS A 161 -21.51 -0.73 -2.19
N SER A 162 -21.92 -1.93 -2.60
CA SER A 162 -23.32 -2.17 -2.97
C SER A 162 -24.25 -2.22 -1.73
N ARG A 163 -23.75 -2.74 -0.60
CA ARG A 163 -24.54 -3.07 0.61
C ARG A 163 -23.75 -2.76 1.91
N PRO A 164 -24.39 -2.58 3.08
CA PRO A 164 -23.69 -2.27 4.34
C PRO A 164 -22.68 -3.34 4.78
N GLU A 165 -23.02 -4.62 4.64
CA GLU A 165 -22.17 -5.75 5.02
C GLU A 165 -20.91 -5.87 4.15
N ASP A 166 -20.92 -5.31 2.93
CA ASP A 166 -19.74 -5.24 2.09
C ASP A 166 -18.65 -4.33 2.68
N ALA A 167 -18.97 -3.43 3.61
CA ALA A 167 -18.01 -2.53 4.25
C ALA A 167 -17.30 -3.13 5.48
N LEU A 168 -17.69 -4.34 5.89
CA LEU A 168 -17.08 -5.03 7.03
C LEU A 168 -15.64 -5.49 6.72
N LEU A 169 -14.88 -5.75 7.79
CA LEU A 169 -13.51 -6.24 7.70
C LEU A 169 -13.55 -7.75 7.49
N GLY A 170 -13.15 -8.19 6.30
CA GLY A 170 -13.11 -9.61 5.94
C GLY A 170 -12.00 -10.38 6.65
N GLY A 171 -12.04 -11.70 6.55
CA GLY A 171 -10.96 -12.57 6.97
C GLY A 171 -10.92 -12.86 8.48
N GLN A 172 -9.71 -12.97 9.00
CA GLN A 172 -9.39 -13.29 10.39
C GLN A 172 -9.31 -12.02 11.25
N LYS A 173 -9.84 -12.07 12.49
CA LYS A 173 -9.92 -10.93 13.42
C LYS A 173 -8.70 -10.77 14.34
N ASP A 174 -7.84 -11.79 14.42
CA ASP A 174 -6.57 -11.77 15.15
C ASP A 174 -5.40 -11.17 14.35
N VAL A 175 -5.50 -11.18 13.01
CA VAL A 175 -4.57 -10.51 12.09
C VAL A 175 -4.47 -9.01 12.44
N PRO A 176 -3.31 -8.53 12.92
CA PRO A 176 -3.19 -7.14 13.37
C PRO A 176 -3.45 -6.16 12.24
N THR A 177 -4.26 -5.14 12.48
CA THR A 177 -4.75 -4.23 11.42
C THR A 177 -4.38 -2.79 11.72
N LEU A 178 -3.67 -2.15 10.78
CA LEU A 178 -3.31 -0.74 10.79
C LEU A 178 -4.19 0.03 9.79
N ASN A 179 -4.80 1.13 10.23
CA ASN A 179 -5.43 2.12 9.36
C ASN A 179 -4.66 3.45 9.41
N LEU A 180 -4.36 4.02 8.24
CA LEU A 180 -3.71 5.32 8.08
C LEU A 180 -4.60 6.21 7.22
N ILE A 181 -5.10 7.34 7.74
CA ILE A 181 -6.02 8.21 6.97
C ILE A 181 -5.81 9.70 7.30
N GLY A 182 -5.96 10.56 6.30
CA GLY A 182 -5.91 12.01 6.49
C GLY A 182 -7.23 12.57 7.01
N SER A 183 -7.20 13.52 7.97
CA SER A 183 -8.43 14.13 8.49
C SER A 183 -9.14 15.03 7.48
N HIS A 184 -8.50 15.33 6.35
CA HIS A 184 -9.05 16.05 5.20
C HIS A 184 -8.94 15.20 3.91
N ASP A 185 -9.00 13.87 4.03
CA ASP A 185 -9.07 12.95 2.90
C ASP A 185 -10.34 13.23 2.07
N GLU A 186 -10.14 13.70 0.84
CA GLU A 186 -11.20 14.21 -0.02
C GLU A 186 -12.18 13.13 -0.51
N PHE A 187 -11.83 11.84 -0.37
CA PHE A 187 -12.66 10.72 -0.79
C PHE A 187 -13.33 10.02 0.40
N PHE A 188 -12.60 9.84 1.51
CA PHE A 188 -13.03 9.00 2.64
C PHE A 188 -12.99 9.67 4.01
N GLY A 189 -12.62 10.96 4.12
CA GLY A 189 -12.64 11.70 5.37
C GLY A 189 -14.06 11.91 5.96
N PRO A 190 -14.16 12.59 7.12
CA PRO A 190 -15.44 12.89 7.76
C PRO A 190 -16.26 13.94 6.97
N PRO A 191 -17.49 14.26 7.42
CA PRO A 191 -18.24 15.44 7.01
C PRO A 191 -17.47 16.77 7.12
N ALA A 192 -18.04 17.80 6.50
CA ALA A 192 -17.50 19.16 6.50
C ALA A 192 -17.30 19.71 7.93
N HIS A 193 -16.14 20.32 8.18
CA HIS A 193 -15.82 20.93 9.47
C HIS A 193 -14.75 22.02 9.28
N GLY A 194 -14.96 23.20 9.89
CA GLY A 194 -14.05 24.33 9.76
C GLY A 194 -13.84 24.75 8.30
N THR A 195 -12.63 24.56 7.78
CA THR A 195 -12.27 24.86 6.38
C THR A 195 -12.32 23.64 5.45
N PHE A 196 -12.62 22.44 5.96
CA PHE A 196 -12.76 21.23 5.15
C PHE A 196 -14.20 21.08 4.64
N SER A 197 -14.34 20.90 3.32
CA SER A 197 -15.63 20.75 2.61
C SER A 197 -16.36 19.44 2.86
N GLY A 198 -15.76 18.51 3.61
CA GLY A 198 -16.20 17.11 3.66
C GLY A 198 -15.61 16.29 2.51
N SER A 199 -15.68 14.97 2.67
CA SER A 199 -15.25 14.00 1.66
C SER A 199 -16.38 13.61 0.71
N ALA A 200 -16.05 13.09 -0.47
CA ALA A 200 -17.02 12.51 -1.39
C ALA A 200 -17.92 11.48 -0.70
N ALA A 201 -17.36 10.57 0.11
CA ALA A 201 -18.15 9.60 0.88
C ALA A 201 -19.15 10.24 1.85
N SER A 202 -18.75 11.31 2.55
CA SER A 202 -19.66 12.04 3.45
C SER A 202 -20.76 12.80 2.70
N ILE A 203 -20.45 13.39 1.54
CA ILE A 203 -21.40 14.15 0.73
C ILE A 203 -22.41 13.21 0.06
N ILE A 204 -21.95 12.08 -0.51
CA ILE A 204 -22.83 11.07 -1.13
C ILE A 204 -23.72 10.37 -0.10
N ALA A 205 -23.23 10.16 1.13
CA ALA A 205 -24.05 9.61 2.22
C ALA A 205 -25.02 10.63 2.84
N GLY A 206 -24.67 11.93 2.82
CA GLY A 206 -25.51 13.03 3.30
C GLY A 206 -26.52 13.56 2.28
N ALA A 207 -26.31 13.30 0.98
CA ALA A 207 -27.27 13.64 -0.07
C ALA A 207 -28.62 12.99 0.23
N ALA A 208 -29.71 13.77 0.09
CA ALA A 208 -31.02 13.44 0.63
C ALA A 208 -31.49 12.01 0.28
N VAL A 209 -32.23 11.38 1.18
CA VAL A 209 -32.56 9.93 1.26
C VAL A 209 -32.95 9.25 -0.06
N LYS A 210 -33.49 9.98 -1.04
CA LYS A 210 -33.81 9.46 -2.38
C LYS A 210 -32.58 9.28 -3.29
N GLN A 211 -31.55 10.13 -3.18
CA GLN A 211 -30.38 10.18 -4.06
C GLN A 211 -29.04 9.77 -3.42
N GLY A 212 -28.85 9.89 -2.11
CA GLY A 212 -27.63 9.37 -1.46
C GLY A 212 -27.56 7.83 -1.35
N TRP A 213 -26.40 7.31 -0.93
CA TRP A 213 -26.26 6.05 -0.16
C TRP A 213 -24.93 5.98 0.61
N GLY A 214 -24.91 5.19 1.68
CA GLY A 214 -23.78 5.07 2.61
C GLY A 214 -24.24 5.25 4.07
N LYS A 215 -23.28 5.33 4.99
CA LYS A 215 -23.50 5.67 6.40
C LYS A 215 -23.44 7.20 6.54
N VAL A 216 -24.55 7.84 6.89
CA VAL A 216 -24.64 9.32 7.00
C VAL A 216 -23.55 9.88 7.92
N ASN A 217 -23.29 9.18 9.03
CA ASN A 217 -22.31 9.57 10.05
C ASN A 217 -20.98 8.79 9.90
N ILE A 218 -20.31 8.95 8.75
CA ILE A 218 -18.93 8.51 8.54
C ILE A 218 -18.00 9.28 9.48
N THR A 219 -17.18 8.56 10.24
CA THR A 219 -16.10 9.10 11.09
C THR A 219 -14.82 9.38 10.31
N GLY A 220 -14.72 8.82 9.10
CA GLY A 220 -13.60 8.99 8.20
C GLY A 220 -12.36 8.20 8.59
N ASN A 221 -12.52 7.10 9.33
CA ASN A 221 -11.45 6.22 9.77
C ASN A 221 -12.00 4.85 10.22
N ALA A 222 -11.13 3.84 10.30
CA ALA A 222 -11.53 2.46 10.57
C ALA A 222 -11.64 2.09 12.06
N TYR A 223 -11.50 3.02 13.00
CA TYR A 223 -11.49 2.71 14.44
C TYR A 223 -12.77 2.01 14.89
N ARG A 224 -13.92 2.65 14.63
CA ARG A 224 -15.24 2.13 14.96
C ARG A 224 -15.48 0.76 14.32
N SER A 225 -15.16 0.62 13.02
CA SER A 225 -15.28 -0.64 12.29
C SER A 225 -14.38 -1.77 12.84
N MET A 226 -13.20 -1.46 13.40
CA MET A 226 -12.35 -2.45 14.08
C MET A 226 -12.87 -2.81 15.48
N ALA A 227 -13.40 -1.83 16.22
CA ALA A 227 -14.00 -2.02 17.53
C ALA A 227 -15.25 -2.90 17.45
N GLU A 228 -16.27 -2.47 16.69
CA GLU A 228 -17.57 -3.15 16.49
C GLU A 228 -17.43 -4.59 15.99
N GLN A 229 -16.31 -4.95 15.35
CA GLN A 229 -16.07 -6.26 14.74
C GLN A 229 -15.09 -7.16 15.51
N GLY A 230 -14.70 -6.80 16.74
CA GLY A 230 -13.87 -7.65 17.59
C GLY A 230 -12.42 -7.85 17.09
N VAL A 231 -11.83 -6.88 16.37
CA VAL A 231 -10.45 -7.00 15.88
C VAL A 231 -9.46 -6.97 17.06
N LEU A 232 -8.75 -8.07 17.31
CA LEU A 232 -7.99 -8.28 18.55
C LEU A 232 -6.78 -7.36 18.69
N SER A 233 -6.20 -6.91 17.58
CA SER A 233 -5.15 -5.89 17.57
C SER A 233 -5.35 -4.91 16.42
N GLY A 234 -5.80 -3.71 16.75
CA GLY A 234 -6.09 -2.64 15.81
C GLY A 234 -5.35 -1.36 16.16
N LEU A 235 -4.89 -0.62 15.14
CA LEU A 235 -4.38 0.73 15.29
C LEU A 235 -4.95 1.61 14.17
N THR A 236 -5.72 2.63 14.53
CA THR A 236 -6.14 3.70 13.63
C THR A 236 -5.30 4.93 13.85
N VAL A 237 -4.81 5.53 12.77
CA VAL A 237 -4.04 6.76 12.81
C VAL A 237 -4.64 7.79 11.86
N THR A 238 -5.18 8.85 12.44
CA THR A 238 -5.63 10.05 11.74
C THR A 238 -4.46 11.03 11.63
N PHE A 239 -4.31 11.70 10.49
CA PHE A 239 -3.31 12.75 10.27
C PHE A 239 -3.99 14.11 10.00
N PRO A 240 -4.04 15.02 10.97
CA PRO A 240 -4.68 16.33 10.87
C PRO A 240 -4.21 17.18 9.69
N GLY A 241 -5.18 17.67 8.90
CA GLY A 241 -4.93 18.47 7.71
C GLY A 241 -4.25 17.70 6.56
N ALA A 242 -3.98 16.40 6.72
CA ALA A 242 -3.56 15.55 5.62
C ALA A 242 -4.73 15.25 4.69
N LYS A 243 -4.46 15.37 3.40
CA LYS A 243 -5.30 14.97 2.28
C LYS A 243 -5.16 13.46 2.02
N HIS A 244 -5.83 12.96 0.98
CA HIS A 244 -5.73 11.56 0.54
C HIS A 244 -4.27 11.06 0.42
N ASP A 245 -3.37 11.89 -0.12
CA ASP A 245 -1.93 11.63 -0.23
C ASP A 245 -1.15 12.00 1.06
N ILE A 246 -1.40 11.27 2.16
CA ILE A 246 -0.81 11.52 3.50
C ILE A 246 0.73 11.72 3.45
N THR A 247 1.42 10.94 2.61
CA THR A 247 2.89 10.99 2.46
C THR A 247 3.44 12.27 1.82
N LEU A 248 2.60 13.19 1.34
CA LEU A 248 3.07 14.51 0.87
C LEU A 248 3.34 15.48 2.02
N SER A 249 2.54 15.44 3.09
CA SER A 249 2.65 16.35 4.23
C SER A 249 3.25 15.71 5.49
N HIS A 250 2.97 14.43 5.73
CA HIS A 250 3.32 13.73 6.98
C HIS A 250 4.30 12.56 6.79
N ASN A 251 5.16 12.61 5.75
CA ASN A 251 6.00 11.48 5.33
C ASN A 251 6.84 10.85 6.46
N HIS A 252 7.39 11.66 7.37
CA HIS A 252 8.18 11.18 8.51
C HIS A 252 7.32 10.42 9.53
N ALA A 253 6.18 10.99 9.93
CA ALA A 253 5.25 10.34 10.86
C ALA A 253 4.67 9.04 10.26
N VAL A 254 4.31 9.05 8.97
CA VAL A 254 3.89 7.84 8.25
C VAL A 254 4.99 6.78 8.25
N ARG A 255 6.23 7.15 7.89
CA ARG A 255 7.38 6.23 7.89
C ARG A 255 7.60 5.57 9.25
N ASP A 256 7.53 6.36 10.32
CA ASP A 256 7.89 5.89 11.66
C ASP A 256 6.81 4.95 12.23
N ILE A 257 5.53 5.23 11.98
CA ILE A 257 4.41 4.31 12.32
C ILE A 257 4.46 3.05 11.45
N PHE A 258 4.75 3.20 10.16
CA PHE A 258 4.83 2.08 9.22
C PHE A 258 5.98 1.13 9.55
N LEU A 259 7.14 1.66 9.94
CA LEU A 259 8.27 0.89 10.47
C LEU A 259 7.87 0.12 11.75
N ASP A 260 7.27 0.85 12.70
CA ASP A 260 6.89 0.31 14.00
C ASP A 260 5.87 -0.85 13.89
N PHE A 261 4.87 -0.68 13.03
CA PHE A 261 3.89 -1.73 12.72
C PHE A 261 4.53 -2.92 11.99
N LEU A 262 5.38 -2.69 10.99
CA LEU A 262 6.03 -3.78 10.26
C LEU A 262 6.94 -4.62 11.18
N GLN A 263 7.65 -3.99 12.12
CA GLN A 263 8.48 -4.71 13.08
C GLN A 263 7.67 -5.52 14.10
N GLN A 264 6.58 -4.96 14.64
CA GLN A 264 5.84 -5.53 15.77
C GLN A 264 4.31 -5.39 15.59
N PRO A 265 3.70 -6.02 14.56
CA PRO A 265 2.31 -5.77 14.18
C PRO A 265 1.33 -6.12 15.31
N HIS A 266 1.56 -7.23 16.02
CA HIS A 266 0.79 -7.67 17.20
C HIS A 266 0.92 -6.75 18.44
N ARG A 267 1.68 -5.65 18.34
CA ARG A 267 1.85 -4.60 19.35
C ARG A 267 1.50 -3.20 18.80
N CYS A 268 0.71 -3.12 17.73
CA CYS A 268 0.32 -1.84 17.13
C CYS A 268 -0.45 -0.96 18.11
N ALA A 269 -1.40 -1.52 18.86
CA ALA A 269 -2.18 -0.81 19.88
C ALA A 269 -1.32 -0.19 21.00
N SER A 270 -0.11 -0.72 21.28
CA SER A 270 0.80 -0.18 22.31
C SER A 270 1.89 0.73 21.75
N VAL A 271 1.76 1.23 20.51
CA VAL A 271 2.75 2.09 19.85
C VAL A 271 3.16 3.30 20.72
N LEU A 272 2.21 4.02 21.33
CA LEU A 272 2.53 5.20 22.16
C LEU A 272 3.40 4.84 23.38
N ALA A 273 3.04 3.81 24.14
CA ALA A 273 3.83 3.36 25.28
C ALA A 273 5.24 2.85 24.88
N ARG A 274 5.37 2.25 23.69
CA ARG A 274 6.69 1.88 23.14
C ARG A 274 7.48 3.09 22.66
N TRP A 275 6.82 4.14 22.18
CA TRP A 275 7.46 5.37 21.74
C TRP A 275 7.86 6.26 22.92
N GLU A 276 7.06 6.36 23.99
CA GLU A 276 7.35 7.07 25.25
C GLU A 276 8.73 6.72 25.80
N THR A 277 9.09 5.43 25.75
CA THR A 277 10.38 4.90 26.22
C THR A 277 11.51 4.97 25.17
N HIS A 278 11.22 5.35 23.93
CA HIS A 278 12.19 5.39 22.85
C HIS A 278 12.88 6.77 22.74
N PRO A 279 14.23 6.87 22.81
CA PRO A 279 14.95 8.15 22.90
C PRO A 279 14.62 9.20 21.83
N PHE A 280 14.24 8.76 20.63
CA PHE A 280 13.93 9.64 19.50
C PHE A 280 12.41 9.87 19.28
N LEU A 281 11.53 9.09 19.91
CA LEU A 281 10.08 9.13 19.67
C LEU A 281 9.25 9.49 20.90
N GLY A 282 9.81 9.49 22.12
CA GLY A 282 9.05 9.83 23.33
C GLY A 282 8.49 11.25 23.31
N ALA A 283 9.24 12.20 22.76
CA ALA A 283 8.75 13.56 22.52
C ALA A 283 7.54 13.64 21.56
N HIS A 284 7.34 12.63 20.70
CA HIS A 284 6.21 12.56 19.78
C HIS A 284 5.00 11.91 20.46
N ALA A 285 5.18 10.82 21.20
CA ALA A 285 4.10 10.21 21.96
C ALA A 285 3.51 11.17 23.01
N ILE A 286 4.36 11.93 23.71
CA ILE A 286 3.93 12.99 24.65
C ILE A 286 3.15 14.10 23.93
N LEU A 287 3.59 14.53 22.74
CA LEU A 287 2.86 15.54 21.96
C LEU A 287 1.49 15.01 21.53
N VAL A 288 1.44 13.78 21.05
CA VAL A 288 0.25 13.12 20.52
C VAL A 288 -0.82 12.96 21.60
N ARG A 289 -0.49 12.46 22.80
CA ARG A 289 -1.44 12.45 23.94
C ARG A 289 -1.98 13.83 24.28
N LYS A 290 -1.08 14.84 24.40
CA LYS A 290 -1.48 16.24 24.66
C LYS A 290 -2.34 16.86 23.54
N CYS A 291 -2.42 16.22 22.38
CA CYS A 291 -3.23 16.62 21.24
C CYS A 291 -4.50 15.77 21.06
N ALA A 292 -4.64 14.68 21.81
CA ALA A 292 -5.82 13.83 21.78
C ALA A 292 -7.00 14.59 22.43
N PRO A 293 -8.23 14.55 21.87
CA PRO A 293 -9.39 15.12 22.53
C PRO A 293 -9.61 14.55 23.94
N ALA A 294 -10.06 15.37 24.89
CA ALA A 294 -10.54 14.86 26.17
C ALA A 294 -11.68 13.85 25.89
N GLY A 295 -11.57 12.63 26.43
CA GLY A 295 -12.39 11.49 25.98
C GLY A 295 -11.73 10.56 24.95
N THR A 296 -10.40 10.65 24.73
CA THR A 296 -9.64 9.70 23.88
C THR A 296 -8.35 9.14 24.51
N ASP A 297 -7.87 9.71 25.63
CA ASP A 297 -7.05 8.96 26.60
C ASP A 297 -7.93 8.00 27.44
N ASP A 298 -9.27 8.12 27.33
CA ASP A 298 -10.19 6.99 27.47
C ASP A 298 -9.88 5.99 26.35
N ALA A 299 -8.86 5.16 26.58
CA ALA A 299 -8.76 3.87 25.93
C ALA A 299 -10.09 3.15 26.20
N ALA A 300 -10.90 2.94 25.15
CA ALA A 300 -12.30 2.59 25.28
C ALA A 300 -12.51 1.30 26.09
N THR A 301 -12.73 1.49 27.39
CA THR A 301 -13.52 0.61 28.25
C THR A 301 -15.01 0.94 28.06
N ASP A 302 -15.43 1.06 26.80
CA ASP A 302 -16.59 0.30 26.35
C ASP A 302 -16.40 -1.16 26.82
N GLU A 303 -17.48 -1.91 27.03
CA GLU A 303 -17.41 -3.33 27.40
C GLU A 303 -17.04 -4.22 26.19
N GLY A 304 -15.93 -3.88 25.53
CA GLY A 304 -15.35 -4.57 24.39
C GLY A 304 -14.89 -5.98 24.75
N VAL A 305 -14.80 -6.83 23.73
CA VAL A 305 -14.57 -8.27 23.91
C VAL A 305 -13.27 -8.52 24.69
N PRO A 306 -13.29 -9.28 25.81
CA PRO A 306 -12.10 -9.47 26.65
C PRO A 306 -10.85 -9.90 25.87
N GLY A 307 -9.80 -9.08 25.93
CA GLY A 307 -8.55 -9.27 25.19
C GLY A 307 -8.42 -8.45 23.90
N GLN A 308 -9.49 -7.79 23.45
CA GLN A 308 -9.48 -6.87 22.31
C GLN A 308 -8.62 -5.63 22.63
N ARG A 309 -7.79 -5.20 21.67
CA ARG A 309 -6.90 -4.03 21.80
C ARG A 309 -6.91 -3.23 20.50
N VAL A 310 -7.89 -2.33 20.36
CA VAL A 310 -7.98 -1.37 19.26
C VAL A 310 -7.68 0.03 19.80
N THR A 311 -6.76 0.75 19.18
CA THR A 311 -6.34 2.11 19.60
C THR A 311 -6.54 3.09 18.45
N TRP A 312 -7.01 4.30 18.76
CA TRP A 312 -7.05 5.42 17.83
C TRP A 312 -6.02 6.49 18.25
N ILE A 313 -5.38 7.12 17.28
CA ILE A 313 -4.36 8.15 17.47
C ILE A 313 -4.60 9.30 16.48
N ASP A 314 -4.61 10.54 16.99
CA ASP A 314 -4.61 11.75 16.17
C ASP A 314 -3.19 12.36 16.08
N MET A 315 -2.49 12.08 14.98
CA MET A 315 -1.09 12.46 14.74
C MET A 315 -0.96 13.91 14.27
N ARG A 316 -1.36 14.88 15.11
CA ARG A 316 -1.17 16.32 14.81
C ARG A 316 0.26 16.61 14.35
N ALA A 317 0.39 17.45 13.33
CA ALA A 317 1.67 17.84 12.74
C ALA A 317 2.64 18.37 13.82
N ASN A 318 3.65 17.55 14.14
CA ASN A 318 4.65 17.86 15.15
C ASN A 318 5.50 19.05 14.71
N PRO A 319 5.69 20.12 15.51
CA PRO A 319 6.52 21.25 15.11
C PRO A 319 8.00 20.90 14.87
N LYS A 320 8.51 19.74 15.36
CA LYS A 320 9.84 19.20 14.96
C LYS A 320 9.85 18.54 13.58
N TYR A 321 8.68 18.15 13.06
CA TYR A 321 8.44 17.74 11.69
C TYR A 321 7.51 18.77 11.02
N PRO A 322 8.00 20.01 10.73
CA PRO A 322 7.24 20.93 9.90
C PRO A 322 6.81 20.17 8.63
N PRO A 323 5.52 20.28 8.21
CA PRO A 323 5.01 19.48 7.11
C PRO A 323 5.94 19.64 5.93
N THR A 324 6.37 18.51 5.33
CA THR A 324 7.47 18.50 4.37
C THR A 324 7.14 19.43 3.22
N LEU A 325 7.66 20.67 3.29
CA LEU A 325 7.37 21.71 2.31
C LEU A 325 7.70 21.09 0.97
N PRO A 326 6.72 20.94 0.06
CA PRO A 326 6.98 20.33 -1.24
C PRO A 326 8.06 21.22 -1.85
N HIS A 327 9.27 20.67 -1.99
CA HIS A 327 10.43 21.47 -2.40
C HIS A 327 9.97 22.24 -3.63
N ARG A 328 10.14 23.57 -3.61
CA ARG A 328 9.98 24.41 -4.81
C ARG A 328 11.15 24.11 -5.75
N VAL A 329 11.20 22.87 -6.23
CA VAL A 329 11.78 22.49 -7.50
C VAL A 329 10.93 23.22 -8.53
N ALA A 330 11.29 24.49 -8.74
CA ALA A 330 10.82 25.26 -9.88
C ALA A 330 11.44 24.62 -11.12
N ILE A 331 10.89 23.46 -11.52
CA ILE A 331 11.03 22.93 -12.86
C ILE A 331 10.50 24.03 -13.75
N ARG A 332 11.42 24.83 -14.31
CA ARG A 332 11.10 25.81 -15.34
C ARG A 332 10.81 25.03 -16.63
N SER A 333 9.65 24.38 -16.67
CA SER A 333 9.04 23.81 -17.87
C SER A 333 8.58 24.94 -18.80
N ARG A 334 9.53 25.75 -19.26
CA ARG A 334 9.38 26.63 -20.43
C ARG A 334 9.40 25.77 -21.71
N ALA A 335 8.37 24.93 -21.82
CA ALA A 335 7.95 24.22 -23.00
C ALA A 335 6.54 23.67 -22.70
N THR A 336 5.51 24.45 -23.04
CA THR A 336 4.20 23.86 -23.29
C THR A 336 4.28 23.13 -24.63
N GLU A 337 3.87 21.86 -24.70
CA GLU A 337 4.04 21.04 -25.93
C GLU A 337 3.37 21.65 -27.17
N LYS A 338 2.38 22.52 -26.98
CA LYS A 338 1.74 23.32 -28.05
C LYS A 338 2.70 24.27 -28.79
N GLU A 339 3.83 24.67 -28.21
CA GLU A 339 4.78 25.61 -28.85
C GLU A 339 5.84 24.91 -29.74
N VAL A 340 6.00 23.58 -29.64
CA VAL A 340 7.01 22.84 -30.42
C VAL A 340 6.49 22.47 -31.81
N HIS A 341 5.19 22.17 -31.96
CA HIS A 341 4.61 21.82 -33.26
C HIS A 341 4.34 23.01 -34.21
N SER A 342 4.42 24.26 -33.74
CA SER A 342 4.21 25.45 -34.59
C SER A 342 5.50 26.02 -35.22
N ARG A 343 6.67 25.43 -34.96
CA ARG A 343 7.98 25.95 -35.42
C ARG A 343 8.87 24.97 -36.19
N CYS A 344 8.35 23.81 -36.59
CA CYS A 344 9.09 22.80 -37.38
C CYS A 344 8.63 22.67 -38.84
N SER A 345 8.00 23.71 -39.39
CA SER A 345 7.56 23.81 -40.79
C SER A 345 8.30 24.92 -41.56
N GLY A 346 9.64 24.91 -41.50
CA GLY A 346 10.49 25.90 -42.19
C GLY A 346 11.84 25.32 -42.62
N GLN A 347 12.12 25.34 -43.93
CA GLN A 347 13.43 24.92 -44.48
C GLN A 347 14.53 25.93 -44.13
N LEU A 348 15.64 25.49 -43.53
CA LEU A 348 16.86 26.29 -43.41
C LEU A 348 18.09 25.49 -43.87
N LYS A 349 18.96 26.15 -44.65
CA LYS A 349 20.06 25.51 -45.40
C LYS A 349 21.32 25.31 -44.54
N PRO A 350 22.09 24.22 -44.73
CA PRO A 350 23.12 23.78 -43.79
C PRO A 350 24.47 24.51 -43.97
N ARG A 351 24.60 25.76 -43.50
CA ARG A 351 25.92 26.44 -43.38
C ARG A 351 26.17 27.27 -42.11
N SER A 352 25.19 27.46 -41.23
CA SER A 352 25.34 28.29 -40.01
C SER A 352 25.76 27.53 -38.75
N LEU A 353 25.53 26.21 -38.68
CA LEU A 353 25.63 25.43 -37.43
C LEU A 353 27.04 25.41 -36.79
N TRP A 354 28.09 25.43 -37.61
CA TRP A 354 29.48 25.25 -37.16
C TRP A 354 30.07 26.45 -36.40
N ARG A 355 29.51 27.67 -36.51
CA ARG A 355 29.99 28.83 -35.72
C ARG A 355 29.36 28.93 -34.32
N ALA A 356 28.24 28.26 -34.07
CA ALA A 356 27.56 28.29 -32.77
C ALA A 356 28.27 27.42 -31.71
N LEU A 357 28.73 26.23 -32.10
CA LEU A 357 29.33 25.26 -31.19
C LEU A 357 30.69 25.71 -30.63
N THR A 358 31.53 26.36 -31.45
CA THR A 358 32.87 26.82 -31.05
C THR A 358 32.86 27.94 -29.99
N LEU A 359 31.78 28.74 -29.93
CA LEU A 359 31.63 29.83 -28.96
C LEU A 359 31.09 29.36 -27.59
N TRP A 360 30.55 28.15 -27.50
CA TRP A 360 30.00 27.62 -26.25
C TRP A 360 31.06 26.94 -25.39
N SER A 361 31.94 26.12 -25.99
CA SER A 361 33.04 25.44 -25.28
C SER A 361 33.98 26.43 -24.57
N LEU A 362 34.33 27.53 -25.22
CA LEU A 362 35.20 28.59 -24.68
C LEU A 362 34.59 29.35 -23.47
N ARG A 363 33.27 29.25 -23.22
CA ARG A 363 32.64 29.85 -22.04
C ARG A 363 32.58 28.92 -20.83
N CYS A 364 32.49 27.61 -21.03
CA CYS A 364 32.45 26.64 -19.92
C CYS A 364 33.79 26.53 -19.17
N SER A 365 34.93 26.54 -19.87
CA SER A 365 36.26 26.37 -19.25
C SER A 365 36.70 27.53 -18.33
N ARG A 366 35.96 28.64 -18.26
CA ARG A 366 36.26 29.78 -17.39
C ARG A 366 35.49 29.77 -16.05
N ALA A 367 34.51 28.88 -15.88
CA ALA A 367 33.65 28.82 -14.68
C ALA A 367 34.20 27.93 -13.54
N GLN A 368 35.06 26.95 -13.84
CA GLN A 368 35.57 25.97 -12.86
C GLN A 368 36.82 26.42 -12.07
N ARG A 369 37.02 27.73 -11.86
CA ARG A 369 38.23 28.25 -11.16
C ARG A 369 37.96 29.15 -9.94
N LEU A 370 36.71 29.28 -9.49
CA LEU A 370 36.34 30.11 -8.34
C LEU A 370 35.35 29.41 -7.39
N THR A 371 35.85 28.49 -6.56
CA THR A 371 35.34 28.14 -5.21
C THR A 371 36.28 27.13 -4.56
N GLY A 372 37.36 27.61 -3.93
CA GLY A 372 38.26 26.78 -3.12
C GLY A 372 37.84 26.79 -1.66
N ALA A 373 37.46 25.64 -1.10
CA ALA A 373 37.31 25.44 0.34
C ALA A 373 37.98 24.11 0.71
N CYS A 374 38.95 24.16 1.61
CA CYS A 374 39.83 23.03 1.93
C CYS A 374 39.43 22.36 3.24
N VAL A 375 39.07 21.08 3.19
CA VAL A 375 39.02 20.19 4.36
C VAL A 375 39.82 18.94 4.03
N ARG A 376 40.86 18.66 4.83
CA ARG A 376 41.72 17.48 4.64
C ARG A 376 41.08 16.26 5.30
N GLY A 377 40.96 15.16 4.55
CA GLY A 377 40.55 13.85 5.06
C GLY A 377 41.30 12.74 4.32
N THR A 378 42.03 11.90 5.04
CA THR A 378 43.05 11.01 4.47
C THR A 378 42.45 9.81 3.74
N VAL A 379 42.91 9.53 2.51
CA VAL A 379 42.48 8.36 1.74
C VAL A 379 43.43 7.18 1.97
N HIS A 380 42.97 6.13 2.64
CA HIS A 380 43.65 4.83 2.62
C HIS A 380 43.15 3.97 1.46
N ARG A 381 44.02 3.69 0.48
CA ARG A 381 43.83 2.61 -0.49
C ARG A 381 44.34 1.29 0.09
N ARG A 382 43.62 0.19 -0.15
CA ARG A 382 44.16 -1.19 -0.15
C ARG A 382 43.61 -1.97 -1.35
N TRP A 383 44.38 -2.95 -1.79
CA TRP A 383 44.09 -3.85 -2.91
C TRP A 383 43.94 -5.31 -2.40
N GLY A 384 43.26 -6.15 -3.18
CA GLY A 384 42.99 -7.58 -2.95
C GLY A 384 41.60 -7.93 -3.52
N TRP A 385 41.40 -8.82 -4.51
CA TRP A 385 41.80 -10.24 -4.67
C TRP A 385 41.26 -11.08 -3.50
N LEU A 386 40.49 -12.18 -3.66
CA LEU A 386 40.14 -13.07 -4.79
C LEU A 386 38.61 -13.39 -4.77
N LEU A 387 37.97 -14.33 -5.51
CA LEU A 387 38.34 -15.61 -6.15
C LEU A 387 37.36 -15.98 -7.29
N CYS A 388 37.78 -16.83 -8.24
CA CYS A 388 36.90 -17.47 -9.24
C CYS A 388 36.58 -18.94 -8.87
N CYS A 389 35.48 -19.49 -9.39
CA CYS A 389 34.98 -20.82 -9.03
C CYS A 389 35.39 -21.95 -10.00
N ALA A 390 35.15 -23.20 -9.56
CA ALA A 390 35.15 -24.50 -10.28
C ALA A 390 36.46 -25.31 -10.33
N PRO A 391 36.41 -26.66 -10.44
CA PRO A 391 35.40 -27.59 -9.92
C PRO A 391 35.97 -28.85 -9.19
N LEU A 392 35.07 -29.71 -8.70
CA LEU A 392 35.30 -30.94 -7.92
C LEU A 392 36.02 -32.09 -8.68
N ARG A 393 36.76 -32.96 -7.94
CA ARG A 393 36.91 -34.41 -8.21
C ARG A 393 37.35 -35.21 -6.95
N HIS A 394 37.26 -36.55 -7.04
CA HIS A 394 37.25 -37.53 -5.93
C HIS A 394 38.59 -37.75 -5.19
N GLY A 395 38.56 -38.39 -3.99
CA GLY A 395 39.78 -38.98 -3.39
C GLY A 395 39.74 -39.62 -1.98
N CYS A 396 39.08 -40.78 -1.80
CA CYS A 396 39.40 -41.83 -0.81
C CYS A 396 39.39 -41.57 0.74
N CYS A 397 39.43 -42.66 1.52
CA CYS A 397 39.36 -42.73 2.98
C CYS A 397 40.14 -43.97 3.50
N PRO A 398 40.67 -43.97 4.74
CA PRO A 398 40.77 -45.20 5.53
C PRO A 398 40.29 -45.08 7.01
N ARG A 399 40.20 -46.22 7.72
CA ARG A 399 39.49 -46.43 9.01
C ARG A 399 40.36 -46.43 10.28
N ARG A 400 39.76 -46.05 11.42
CA ARG A 400 39.81 -46.60 12.82
C ARG A 400 38.74 -45.86 13.68
N SER A 401 38.02 -46.33 14.73
CA SER A 401 37.98 -47.48 15.68
C SER A 401 38.95 -47.42 16.88
N ALA A 402 38.57 -47.59 18.16
CA ALA A 402 37.28 -47.75 18.91
C ALA A 402 37.60 -47.64 20.46
N PRO A 403 36.73 -47.90 21.48
CA PRO A 403 35.29 -48.24 21.54
C PRO A 403 34.46 -47.50 22.66
N LEU A 404 33.27 -48.06 22.96
CA LEU A 404 32.23 -47.87 24.02
C LEU A 404 32.68 -47.59 25.49
N PRO A 405 31.82 -47.09 26.43
CA PRO A 405 30.50 -47.66 26.82
C PRO A 405 29.30 -46.70 27.10
N SER A 406 28.16 -47.27 27.54
CA SER A 406 26.87 -46.61 27.84
C SER A 406 26.40 -46.86 29.28
N PRO A 407 25.31 -46.22 29.76
CA PRO A 407 23.98 -46.87 29.72
C PRO A 407 22.78 -45.93 29.39
N ARG A 408 21.54 -46.47 29.45
CA ARG A 408 20.25 -45.78 29.19
C ARG A 408 19.54 -45.33 30.50
N PRO A 409 18.51 -44.47 30.43
CA PRO A 409 17.10 -44.94 30.40
C PRO A 409 16.29 -44.33 29.22
N SER A 410 15.61 -45.09 28.37
CA SER A 410 14.19 -45.52 28.47
C SER A 410 13.14 -44.38 28.46
N PHE A 411 12.47 -44.19 27.32
CA PHE A 411 11.20 -43.47 27.20
C PHE A 411 10.14 -44.35 26.50
N GLY A 412 8.86 -44.09 26.80
CA GLY A 412 7.73 -44.97 26.47
C GLY A 412 7.33 -45.01 24.99
N ARG A 413 6.58 -46.06 24.63
CA ARG A 413 5.94 -46.21 23.30
C ARG A 413 4.66 -45.37 23.23
N CYS A 414 4.44 -44.67 22.11
CA CYS A 414 3.15 -44.09 21.77
C CYS A 414 2.48 -44.97 20.68
N PRO A 415 1.20 -45.37 20.82
CA PRO A 415 0.54 -46.28 19.87
C PRO A 415 0.12 -45.58 18.57
N THR A 416 0.43 -46.22 17.43
CA THR A 416 0.09 -45.70 16.10
C THR A 416 -1.28 -46.18 15.63
N ASN A 417 -2.32 -45.34 15.74
CA ASN A 417 -3.57 -45.56 15.00
C ASN A 417 -3.50 -44.89 13.63
N ARG A 418 -3.44 -45.70 12.56
CA ARG A 418 -3.56 -45.26 11.16
C ARG A 418 -5.02 -45.31 10.72
N THR A 419 -5.71 -44.16 10.71
CA THR A 419 -7.00 -44.03 10.02
C THR A 419 -6.77 -43.48 8.61
N LEU A 420 -7.02 -44.31 7.59
CA LEU A 420 -6.91 -43.93 6.18
C LEU A 420 -8.13 -43.10 5.76
N ILE A 421 -7.98 -41.77 5.67
CA ILE A 421 -8.98 -40.91 5.05
C ILE A 421 -8.69 -40.81 3.55
N ARG A 422 -9.61 -41.32 2.72
CA ARG A 422 -9.60 -41.10 1.26
C ARG A 422 -9.97 -39.64 0.96
N PRO A 423 -9.31 -38.95 0.03
CA PRO A 423 -9.83 -37.70 -0.51
C PRO A 423 -11.08 -37.98 -1.35
N LEU A 424 -12.24 -37.49 -0.92
CA LEU A 424 -13.45 -37.52 -1.72
C LEU A 424 -13.39 -36.37 -2.74
N PHE A 425 -13.32 -36.68 -4.03
CA PHE A 425 -13.46 -35.68 -5.08
C PHE A 425 -14.93 -35.29 -5.20
N LEU A 426 -15.29 -34.10 -4.72
CA LEU A 426 -16.56 -33.46 -5.06
C LEU A 426 -16.37 -32.66 -6.36
N ALA A 427 -17.14 -33.03 -7.39
CA ALA A 427 -17.32 -32.21 -8.57
C ALA A 427 -18.22 -31.00 -8.22
N PRO A 428 -18.15 -29.89 -8.97
CA PRO A 428 -19.07 -28.77 -8.77
C PRO A 428 -20.49 -29.15 -9.21
N ASP A 429 -21.47 -28.99 -8.33
CA ASP A 429 -22.87 -29.19 -8.66
C ASP A 429 -23.36 -28.20 -9.72
N ALA A 430 -24.23 -28.66 -10.62
CA ALA A 430 -24.81 -27.85 -11.68
C ALA A 430 -25.90 -26.92 -11.13
N HIS A 431 -25.95 -25.68 -11.62
CA HIS A 431 -27.08 -24.79 -11.36
C HIS A 431 -28.38 -25.37 -11.92
N PRO A 432 -29.51 -25.30 -11.19
CA PRO A 432 -30.82 -25.68 -11.71
C PRO A 432 -31.27 -24.71 -12.81
N ASN A 433 -31.97 -25.25 -13.82
CA ASN A 433 -32.44 -24.49 -14.98
C ASN A 433 -33.44 -23.38 -14.59
N LEU A 434 -33.21 -22.16 -15.07
CA LEU A 434 -34.28 -21.19 -15.29
C LEU A 434 -34.89 -21.46 -16.67
N ALA A 435 -36.21 -21.55 -16.74
CA ALA A 435 -36.93 -21.89 -17.97
C ALA A 435 -37.00 -20.69 -18.94
N ASP A 436 -36.85 -20.96 -20.25
CA ASP A 436 -37.14 -19.97 -21.31
C ASP A 436 -38.66 -19.95 -21.60
N PRO A 437 -39.37 -18.84 -21.39
CA PRO A 437 -40.81 -18.74 -21.59
C PRO A 437 -41.21 -18.52 -23.06
N ARG A 438 -40.51 -19.11 -24.03
CA ARG A 438 -40.83 -19.02 -25.48
C ARG A 438 -40.76 -20.38 -26.19
N GLY A 439 -41.75 -21.22 -25.91
CA GLY A 439 -41.90 -22.52 -26.57
C GLY A 439 -42.08 -22.42 -28.10
N LYS A 440 -41.23 -23.15 -28.83
CA LYS A 440 -41.49 -23.61 -30.21
C LYS A 440 -40.95 -25.04 -30.35
N PRO A 441 -41.77 -26.04 -30.71
CA PRO A 441 -41.27 -27.38 -30.96
C PRO A 441 -40.50 -27.43 -32.28
N ARG A 442 -39.48 -28.30 -32.35
CA ARG A 442 -38.94 -28.80 -33.62
C ARG A 442 -38.88 -30.33 -33.58
N ARG A 443 -39.05 -30.89 -34.78
CA ARG A 443 -38.83 -32.30 -35.09
C ARG A 443 -37.34 -32.54 -35.34
#